data_AF-A0A5N6PSF4-F1
#
_entry.id   AF-A0A5N6PSF4-F1
#
_cell.length_a   1.000
_cell.length_b   1.000
_cell.length_c   1.000
_cell.angle_alpha   90.00
_cell.angle_beta   90.00
_cell.angle_gamma   90.00
#
_symmetry.space_group_name_H-M   'P 1'
#
loop_
_entity.id
_entity.type
_entity.pdbx_description
1 polymer ?
#
loop_
_entity_poly.entity_id
_entity_poly.type
_entity_poly.pdbx_seq_one_letter_code
_entity_poly.pdbx_strand_id
1 'polypeptide(L)'
;MLTDAKQYRIYAFEEGHNHDFVDKEDYHLLHASRKLSVVQEQLISDLSMMNIGPVKAFNIMRVRYGGFEDVGVTAMDCKNFRRDLNTFIGEYDCDMAVKHLLSKKEDQLKDMISKVDSSFVEKKALRKNDRFSNIVHEDPPSFATIKRSIGIRTKGSGSQKRLKSYRELASVQKEKKGRACVICKRRGHNKRSCPTTRDVADVNQNTTKEHLETSQIL
;
A
#
# COMPACT_ATOMS: atom_id res chain seq x y z
N MET A 1 7.66 -47.51 -11.26
CA MET A 1 7.74 -47.36 -9.79
C MET A 1 9.20 -47.33 -9.37
N LEU A 2 9.62 -46.32 -8.60
CA LEU A 2 10.99 -46.24 -8.05
C LEU A 2 11.19 -47.37 -7.04
N THR A 3 12.34 -48.04 -7.09
CA THR A 3 12.74 -49.00 -6.04
C THR A 3 13.16 -48.24 -4.77
N ASP A 4 13.27 -48.95 -3.64
CA ASP A 4 13.73 -48.38 -2.35
C ASP A 4 15.11 -47.70 -2.43
N ALA A 5 15.89 -47.98 -3.48
CA ALA A 5 17.16 -47.34 -3.79
C ALA A 5 17.05 -46.09 -4.69
N LYS A 6 15.86 -45.50 -4.88
CA LYS A 6 15.58 -44.38 -5.81
C LYS A 6 16.01 -44.67 -7.27
N GLN A 7 15.97 -45.91 -7.70
CA GLN A 7 16.31 -46.29 -9.07
C GLN A 7 15.05 -46.61 -9.89
N TYR A 8 15.10 -46.30 -11.18
CA TYR A 8 14.05 -46.67 -12.13
C TYR A 8 14.26 -48.10 -12.60
N ARG A 9 13.20 -48.92 -12.54
CA ARG A 9 13.19 -50.27 -13.11
C ARG A 9 12.25 -50.30 -14.31
N ILE A 10 12.74 -50.85 -15.43
CA ILE A 10 11.93 -51.15 -16.60
C ILE A 10 11.19 -52.46 -16.32
N TYR A 11 9.86 -52.47 -16.43
CA TYR A 11 9.01 -53.63 -16.08
C TYR A 11 8.68 -54.52 -17.28
N ALA A 12 8.65 -53.93 -18.47
CA ALA A 12 8.38 -54.62 -19.73
C ALA A 12 9.10 -53.88 -20.86
N PHE A 13 9.60 -54.63 -21.83
CA PHE A 13 10.17 -54.13 -23.08
C PHE A 13 9.61 -55.00 -24.20
N GLU A 14 8.88 -54.38 -25.12
CA GLU A 14 8.37 -55.04 -26.31
C GLU A 14 9.29 -54.67 -27.47
N GLU A 15 10.06 -55.65 -27.96
CA GLU A 15 11.01 -55.47 -29.06
C GLU A 15 10.34 -55.51 -30.43
N GLY A 16 9.13 -56.08 -30.52
CA GLY A 16 8.40 -56.21 -31.77
C GLY A 16 7.76 -54.88 -32.22
N HIS A 17 8.13 -54.43 -33.42
CA HIS A 17 7.49 -53.30 -34.09
C HIS A 17 6.58 -53.78 -35.22
N ASN A 18 5.57 -52.98 -35.55
CA ASN A 18 4.66 -53.24 -36.68
C ASN A 18 5.18 -52.65 -38.02
N HIS A 19 6.41 -52.15 -38.03
CA HIS A 19 7.11 -51.60 -39.18
C HIS A 19 8.63 -51.74 -38.95
N ASP A 20 9.42 -51.63 -40.02
CA ASP A 20 10.87 -51.61 -39.93
C ASP A 20 11.37 -50.29 -39.34
N PHE A 21 12.53 -50.32 -38.70
CA PHE A 21 13.18 -49.09 -38.25
C PHE A 21 13.60 -48.25 -39.45
N VAL A 22 13.59 -46.93 -39.28
CA VAL A 22 14.05 -46.00 -40.32
C VAL A 22 15.52 -46.29 -40.63
N ASP A 23 15.88 -46.33 -41.91
CA ASP A 23 17.27 -46.51 -42.31
C ASP A 23 18.13 -45.32 -41.91
N LYS A 24 19.41 -45.57 -41.68
CA LYS A 24 20.35 -44.53 -41.21
C LYS A 24 20.43 -43.33 -42.15
N GLU A 25 20.22 -43.53 -43.44
CA GLU A 25 20.21 -42.49 -44.47
C GLU A 25 19.03 -41.53 -44.28
N ASP A 26 17.87 -42.05 -43.88
CA ASP A 26 16.63 -41.29 -43.68
C ASP A 26 16.48 -40.70 -42.28
N TYR A 27 17.48 -40.87 -41.40
CA TYR A 27 17.44 -40.33 -40.04
C TYR A 27 17.21 -38.82 -40.02
N HIS A 28 17.70 -38.07 -41.00
CA HIS A 28 17.52 -36.62 -41.11
C HIS A 28 16.06 -36.18 -41.34
N LEU A 29 15.17 -37.11 -41.72
CA LEU A 29 13.74 -36.86 -41.89
C LEU A 29 12.95 -36.99 -40.57
N LEU A 30 13.50 -37.72 -39.60
CA LEU A 30 12.87 -37.88 -38.29
C LEU A 30 12.72 -36.54 -37.58
N HIS A 31 11.61 -36.35 -36.86
CA HIS A 31 11.42 -35.12 -36.09
C HIS A 31 12.45 -34.96 -34.97
N ALA A 32 12.91 -36.08 -34.37
CA ALA A 32 13.86 -36.06 -33.25
C ALA A 32 15.28 -35.63 -33.67
N SER A 33 15.67 -35.83 -34.92
CA SER A 33 16.97 -35.44 -35.46
C SER A 33 16.97 -34.00 -35.99
N ARG A 34 15.79 -33.49 -36.40
CA ARG A 34 15.62 -32.14 -36.94
C ARG A 34 15.62 -31.09 -35.83
N LYS A 35 16.80 -30.59 -35.50
CA LYS A 35 16.97 -29.50 -34.53
C LYS A 35 17.81 -28.38 -35.12
N LEU A 36 17.28 -27.17 -35.06
CA LEU A 36 18.05 -25.97 -35.39
C LEU A 36 19.19 -25.79 -34.40
N SER A 37 20.41 -25.69 -34.94
CA SER A 37 21.58 -25.28 -34.17
C SER A 37 21.59 -23.77 -33.96
N VAL A 38 22.26 -23.30 -32.91
CA VAL A 38 22.40 -21.87 -32.60
C VAL A 38 22.97 -21.07 -33.80
N VAL A 39 23.90 -21.67 -34.55
CA VAL A 39 24.48 -21.02 -35.75
C VAL A 39 23.43 -20.87 -36.86
N GLN A 40 22.58 -21.88 -37.06
CA GLN A 40 21.50 -21.82 -38.05
C GLN A 40 20.41 -20.82 -37.62
N GLU A 41 20.08 -20.77 -36.34
CA GLU A 41 19.15 -19.78 -35.76
C GLU A 41 19.64 -18.35 -35.99
N GLN A 42 20.91 -18.08 -35.70
CA GLN A 42 21.55 -16.78 -35.95
C GLN A 42 21.47 -16.41 -37.43
N LEU A 43 21.81 -17.35 -38.33
CA LEU A 43 21.74 -17.13 -39.76
C LEU A 43 20.30 -16.82 -40.23
N ILE A 44 19.29 -17.50 -39.70
CA ILE A 44 17.87 -17.20 -40.00
C ILE A 44 17.51 -15.79 -39.53
N SER A 45 17.98 -15.38 -38.34
CA SER A 45 17.78 -14.03 -37.81
C SER A 45 18.43 -12.97 -38.70
N ASP A 46 19.69 -13.16 -39.07
CA ASP A 46 20.45 -12.23 -39.91
C ASP A 46 19.82 -12.07 -41.29
N LEU A 47 19.41 -13.17 -41.92
CA LEU A 47 18.70 -13.15 -43.19
C LEU A 47 17.32 -12.48 -43.07
N SER A 48 16.64 -12.64 -41.93
CA SER A 48 15.38 -11.93 -41.68
C SER A 48 15.59 -10.41 -41.58
N MET A 49 16.69 -9.93 -41.01
CA MET A 49 17.03 -8.51 -40.99
C MET A 49 17.26 -7.96 -42.40
N MET A 50 17.72 -8.81 -43.33
CA MET A 50 17.89 -8.48 -44.75
C MET A 50 16.60 -8.65 -45.58
N ASN A 51 15.43 -8.78 -44.95
CA ASN A 51 14.13 -9.03 -45.59
C ASN A 51 14.07 -10.36 -46.38
N ILE A 52 14.90 -11.34 -46.01
CA ILE A 52 14.88 -12.68 -46.59
C ILE A 52 14.04 -13.58 -45.67
N GLY A 53 12.89 -14.03 -46.17
CA GLY A 53 11.98 -14.88 -45.40
C GLY A 53 12.53 -16.28 -45.10
N PRO A 54 11.94 -17.00 -44.13
CA PRO A 54 12.47 -18.28 -43.63
C PRO A 54 12.61 -19.37 -44.70
N VAL A 55 11.73 -19.40 -45.71
CA VAL A 55 11.84 -20.36 -46.83
C VAL A 55 13.06 -20.05 -47.72
N LYS A 56 13.32 -18.77 -47.98
CA LYS A 56 14.50 -18.36 -48.76
C LYS A 56 15.77 -18.56 -47.96
N ALA A 57 15.74 -18.30 -46.65
CA ALA A 57 16.84 -18.60 -45.75
C ALA A 57 17.17 -20.10 -45.73
N PHE A 58 16.16 -20.96 -45.70
CA PHE A 58 16.35 -22.40 -45.85
C PHE A 58 17.01 -22.78 -47.18
N ASN A 59 16.59 -22.20 -48.30
CA ASN A 59 17.22 -22.47 -49.59
C ASN A 59 18.68 -21.99 -49.65
N ILE A 60 19.03 -20.90 -48.98
CA ILE A 60 20.42 -20.43 -48.84
C ILE A 60 21.23 -21.43 -48.00
N MET A 61 20.68 -21.89 -46.87
CA MET A 61 21.31 -22.94 -46.06
C MET A 61 21.52 -24.21 -46.87
N ARG A 62 20.53 -24.66 -47.64
CA ARG A 62 20.64 -25.80 -48.55
C ARG A 62 21.82 -25.69 -49.51
N VAL A 63 21.98 -24.54 -50.16
CA VAL A 63 23.13 -24.29 -51.05
C VAL A 63 24.44 -24.29 -50.28
N ARG A 64 24.47 -23.74 -49.06
CA ARG A 64 25.67 -23.63 -48.23
C ARG A 64 26.12 -24.95 -47.62
N TYR A 65 25.20 -25.85 -47.28
CA TYR A 65 25.47 -27.12 -46.62
C TYR A 65 25.61 -28.30 -47.59
N GLY A 66 25.17 -28.17 -48.84
CA GLY A 66 25.43 -29.17 -49.89
C GLY A 66 24.24 -30.04 -50.28
N GLY A 67 23.11 -29.94 -49.57
CA GLY A 67 21.95 -30.78 -49.85
C GLY A 67 20.83 -30.59 -48.83
N PHE A 68 19.76 -31.38 -48.96
CA PHE A 68 18.71 -31.42 -47.94
C PHE A 68 19.16 -32.21 -46.71
N GLU A 69 19.90 -33.30 -46.94
CA GLU A 69 20.40 -34.22 -45.93
C GLU A 69 21.43 -33.53 -45.01
N ASP A 70 22.29 -32.68 -45.59
CA ASP A 70 23.37 -32.00 -44.88
C ASP A 70 22.91 -30.79 -44.04
N VAL A 71 21.72 -30.26 -44.31
CA VAL A 71 21.18 -29.12 -43.55
C VAL A 71 20.64 -29.57 -42.19
N GLY A 72 20.14 -30.80 -42.10
CA GLY A 72 19.61 -31.38 -40.86
C GLY A 72 18.34 -30.69 -40.32
N VAL A 73 17.75 -29.75 -41.07
CA VAL A 73 16.51 -29.06 -40.73
C VAL A 73 15.66 -28.89 -41.98
N THR A 74 14.38 -28.53 -41.81
CA THR A 74 13.46 -28.28 -42.91
C THR A 74 13.08 -26.80 -43.02
N ALA A 75 12.49 -26.42 -44.14
CA ALA A 75 11.88 -25.10 -44.29
C ALA A 75 10.78 -24.83 -43.25
N MET A 76 10.11 -25.89 -42.75
CA MET A 76 9.09 -25.75 -41.72
C MET A 76 9.72 -25.39 -40.37
N ASP A 77 10.87 -25.96 -40.05
CA ASP A 77 11.58 -25.65 -38.81
C ASP A 77 12.03 -24.17 -38.80
N CYS A 78 12.48 -23.65 -39.96
CA CYS A 78 12.80 -22.23 -40.11
C CYS A 78 11.57 -21.32 -39.93
N LYS A 79 10.40 -21.75 -40.42
CA LYS A 79 9.13 -21.03 -40.22
C LYS A 79 8.70 -21.06 -38.75
N ASN A 80 8.78 -22.22 -38.12
CA ASN A 80 8.44 -22.41 -36.72
C ASN A 80 9.33 -21.53 -35.84
N PHE A 81 10.65 -21.57 -36.04
CA PHE A 81 11.59 -20.69 -35.33
C PHE A 81 11.26 -19.20 -35.51
N ARG A 82 10.98 -18.75 -36.74
CA ARG A 82 10.62 -17.35 -36.99
C ARG A 82 9.32 -16.96 -36.29
N ARG A 83 8.32 -17.84 -36.29
CA ARG A 83 7.05 -17.65 -35.58
C ARG A 83 7.29 -17.56 -34.08
N ASP A 84 8.05 -18.49 -33.52
CA ASP A 84 8.31 -18.56 -32.08
C ASP A 84 9.11 -17.35 -31.61
N LEU A 85 10.09 -16.88 -32.40
CA LEU A 85 10.77 -15.60 -32.16
C LEU A 85 9.79 -14.41 -32.19
N ASN A 86 8.86 -14.37 -33.14
CA ASN A 86 7.86 -13.29 -33.20
C ASN A 86 6.89 -13.33 -32.02
N THR A 87 6.49 -14.52 -31.57
CA THR A 87 5.64 -14.68 -30.38
C THR A 87 6.39 -14.22 -29.14
N PHE A 88 7.65 -14.64 -28.98
CA PHE A 88 8.52 -14.18 -27.91
C PHE A 88 8.65 -12.65 -27.94
N ILE A 89 9.12 -12.07 -29.04
CA ILE A 89 9.26 -10.62 -29.19
C ILE A 89 7.93 -9.92 -28.92
N GLY A 90 6.81 -10.39 -29.48
CA GLY A 90 5.50 -9.75 -29.33
C GLY A 90 5.04 -9.64 -27.87
N GLU A 91 5.25 -10.67 -27.06
CA GLU A 91 4.97 -10.62 -25.61
C GLU A 91 5.83 -9.57 -24.90
N TYR A 92 7.12 -9.48 -25.26
CA TYR A 92 8.05 -8.51 -24.67
C TYR A 92 7.96 -7.11 -25.29
N ASP A 93 7.38 -6.93 -26.47
CA ASP A 93 7.31 -5.65 -27.19
C ASP A 93 6.35 -4.70 -26.47
N CYS A 94 5.27 -5.24 -25.89
CA CYS A 94 4.37 -4.51 -25.01
C CYS A 94 5.10 -4.02 -23.75
N ASP A 95 5.89 -4.88 -23.10
CA ASP A 95 6.70 -4.50 -21.94
C ASP A 95 7.79 -3.48 -22.30
N MET A 96 8.40 -3.62 -23.49
CA MET A 96 9.41 -2.67 -23.98
C MET A 96 8.79 -1.31 -24.31
N ALA A 97 7.61 -1.29 -24.93
CA ALA A 97 6.83 -0.09 -25.18
C ALA A 97 6.39 0.57 -23.86
N VAL A 98 5.93 -0.20 -22.88
CA VAL A 98 5.58 0.30 -21.55
C VAL A 98 6.81 0.90 -20.85
N LYS A 99 7.95 0.21 -20.85
CA LYS A 99 9.21 0.74 -20.29
C LYS A 99 9.64 2.04 -20.97
N HIS A 100 9.56 2.11 -22.29
CA HIS A 100 9.87 3.32 -23.05
C HIS A 100 8.91 4.49 -22.69
N LEU A 101 7.61 4.21 -22.58
CA LEU A 101 6.62 5.21 -22.18
C LEU A 101 6.80 5.67 -20.72
N LEU A 102 7.17 4.77 -19.81
CA LEU A 102 7.47 5.09 -18.42
C LEU A 102 8.71 5.96 -18.30
N SER A 103 9.82 5.61 -18.98
CA SER A 103 11.03 6.43 -19.03
C SER A 103 10.73 7.85 -19.53
N LYS A 104 9.94 7.97 -20.61
CA LYS A 104 9.54 9.27 -21.14
C LYS A 104 8.70 10.08 -20.15
N LYS A 105 7.82 9.44 -19.37
CA LYS A 105 7.08 10.11 -18.29
C LYS A 105 7.99 10.56 -17.16
N GLU A 106 8.96 9.76 -16.76
CA GLU A 106 9.95 10.14 -15.74
C GLU A 106 10.77 11.35 -16.18
N ASP A 107 11.21 11.39 -17.43
CA ASP A 107 11.98 12.52 -17.96
C ASP A 107 11.11 13.79 -18.07
N GLN A 108 9.85 13.67 -18.46
CA GLN A 108 8.88 14.77 -18.42
C GLN A 108 8.65 15.27 -16.98
N LEU A 109 8.56 14.36 -16.01
CA LEU A 109 8.40 14.71 -14.60
C LEU A 109 9.62 15.47 -14.08
N LYS A 110 10.84 15.01 -14.39
CA LYS A 110 12.09 15.69 -14.05
C LYS A 110 12.16 17.09 -14.65
N ASP A 111 11.74 17.25 -15.91
CA ASP A 111 11.67 18.56 -16.58
C ASP A 111 10.63 19.49 -15.95
N MET A 112 9.48 18.98 -15.53
CA MET A 112 8.51 19.78 -14.77
C MET A 112 9.05 20.20 -13.39
N ILE A 113 9.72 19.29 -12.68
CA ILE A 113 10.32 19.58 -11.38
C ILE A 113 11.41 20.65 -11.51
N SER A 114 12.30 20.54 -12.51
CA SER A 114 13.35 21.54 -12.72
C SER A 114 12.77 22.93 -13.02
N LYS A 115 11.66 23.01 -13.76
CA LYS A 115 10.94 24.26 -14.01
C LYS A 115 10.33 24.85 -12.74
N VAL A 116 9.76 24.00 -11.86
CA VAL A 116 9.21 24.44 -10.57
C VAL A 116 10.32 24.92 -9.63
N ASP A 117 11.43 24.20 -9.53
CA ASP A 117 12.58 24.60 -8.71
C ASP A 117 13.21 25.92 -9.19
N SER A 118 13.26 26.13 -10.51
CA SER A 118 13.72 27.39 -11.11
C SER A 118 12.78 28.57 -10.82
N SER A 119 11.50 28.27 -10.58
CA SER A 119 10.47 29.27 -10.24
C SER A 119 10.32 29.51 -8.73
N PHE A 120 11.02 28.74 -7.88
CA PHE A 120 11.04 28.97 -6.45
C PHE A 120 11.75 30.30 -6.17
N VAL A 121 10.95 31.35 -6.00
CA VAL A 121 11.40 32.64 -5.46
C VAL A 121 12.04 32.35 -4.12
N GLU A 122 13.33 32.62 -4.01
CA GLU A 122 14.06 32.64 -2.75
C GLU A 122 13.26 33.53 -1.79
N LYS A 123 12.48 32.92 -0.87
CA LYS A 123 11.74 33.67 0.14
C LYS A 123 12.77 34.30 1.04
N LYS A 124 13.18 35.52 0.70
CA LYS A 124 14.13 36.31 1.48
C LYS A 124 13.60 36.35 2.90
N ALA A 125 14.40 35.88 3.85
CA ALA A 125 14.02 35.87 5.24
C ALA A 125 13.74 37.31 5.69
N LEU A 126 12.47 37.69 5.71
CA LEU A 126 12.04 39.00 6.21
C LEU A 126 12.47 39.11 7.67
N ARG A 127 13.30 40.10 8.02
CA ARG A 127 13.63 40.34 9.42
C ARG A 127 12.34 40.73 10.13
N LYS A 128 12.18 40.28 11.38
CA LYS A 128 10.93 40.45 12.16
C LYS A 128 10.44 41.91 12.20
N ASN A 129 11.35 42.88 12.08
CA ASN A 129 11.05 44.31 12.14
C ASN A 129 10.57 44.91 10.81
N ASP A 130 10.83 44.24 9.67
CA ASP A 130 10.49 44.76 8.33
C ASP A 130 9.08 44.34 7.89
N ARG A 131 8.37 43.58 8.73
CA ARG A 131 7.03 43.10 8.41
C ARG A 131 6.00 44.23 8.37
N PHE A 132 6.13 45.23 9.24
CA PHE A 132 5.17 46.34 9.34
C PHE A 132 5.37 47.37 8.22
N SER A 133 6.61 47.72 7.88
CA SER A 133 6.92 48.65 6.78
C SER A 133 6.46 48.10 5.43
N ASN A 134 6.58 46.78 5.20
CA ASN A 134 6.09 46.16 3.96
C ASN A 134 4.58 46.17 3.79
N ILE A 135 3.81 46.26 4.88
CA ILE A 135 2.34 46.33 4.84
C ILE A 135 1.86 47.77 4.68
N VAL A 136 2.54 48.70 5.35
CA VAL A 136 2.15 50.12 5.39
C VAL A 136 2.81 50.93 4.26
N HIS A 137 3.81 50.36 3.57
CA HIS A 137 4.63 51.01 2.54
C HIS A 137 5.28 52.32 2.98
N GLU A 138 5.50 52.48 4.29
CA GLU A 138 6.14 53.64 4.88
C GLU A 138 7.19 53.19 5.89
N ASP A 139 8.33 53.87 5.87
CA ASP A 139 9.40 53.62 6.83
C ASP A 139 9.02 54.20 8.21
N PRO A 140 9.34 53.50 9.31
CA PRO A 140 9.04 54.00 10.63
C PRO A 140 9.80 55.31 10.91
N PRO A 141 9.17 56.31 11.56
CA PRO A 141 9.82 57.58 11.85
C PRO A 141 11.00 57.40 12.81
N SER A 142 12.06 58.19 12.60
CA SER A 142 13.32 58.10 13.38
C SER A 142 13.17 58.42 14.86
N PHE A 143 12.13 59.17 15.24
CA PHE A 143 11.72 59.40 16.62
C PHE A 143 10.21 59.51 16.71
N ALA A 144 9.63 58.96 17.78
CA ALA A 144 8.21 59.06 18.08
C ALA A 144 8.02 59.71 19.45
N THR A 145 7.33 60.85 19.49
CA THR A 145 6.92 61.47 20.75
C THR A 145 5.68 60.76 21.27
N ILE A 146 5.89 59.70 22.05
CA ILE A 146 4.82 58.94 22.68
C ILE A 146 4.21 59.79 23.81
N LYS A 147 3.05 60.41 23.55
CA LYS A 147 2.28 61.06 24.61
C LYS A 147 1.83 59.98 25.61
N ARG A 148 2.12 60.17 26.90
CA ARG A 148 1.53 59.33 27.95
C ARG A 148 0.01 59.45 27.84
N SER A 149 -0.66 58.33 27.63
CA SER A 149 -2.12 58.31 27.64
C SER A 149 -2.61 58.61 29.06
N ILE A 150 -3.39 59.68 29.18
CA ILE A 150 -3.99 60.11 30.44
C ILE A 150 -5.30 59.33 30.58
N GLY A 151 -5.42 58.55 31.66
CA GLY A 151 -6.64 57.80 31.96
C GLY A 151 -6.70 56.37 31.41
N ILE A 152 -5.57 55.65 31.28
CA ILE A 152 -5.62 54.22 30.95
C ILE A 152 -6.02 53.41 32.19
N ARG A 153 -7.12 52.69 32.06
CA ARG A 153 -7.44 51.56 32.92
C ARG A 153 -6.37 50.47 32.74
N THR A 154 -5.63 50.14 33.80
CA THR A 154 -4.66 49.02 33.79
C THR A 154 -5.38 47.71 33.47
N LYS A 155 -4.68 46.76 32.83
CA LYS A 155 -5.23 45.42 32.53
C LYS A 155 -5.72 44.78 33.84
N GLY A 156 -7.03 44.60 33.98
CA GLY A 156 -7.68 44.11 35.21
C GLY A 156 -8.47 45.16 36.01
N SER A 157 -8.46 46.44 35.62
CA SER A 157 -9.19 47.51 36.32
C SER A 157 -10.66 47.65 35.91
N GLY A 158 -11.15 46.83 34.97
CA GLY A 158 -12.58 46.68 34.72
C GLY A 158 -13.14 45.58 35.62
N SER A 159 -14.32 45.79 36.21
CA SER A 159 -15.11 44.73 36.86
C SER A 159 -15.70 43.75 35.82
N GLN A 160 -14.88 43.31 34.86
CA GLN A 160 -15.25 42.37 33.83
C GLN A 160 -14.72 41.00 34.22
N LYS A 161 -15.60 40.22 34.86
CA LYS A 161 -15.42 38.78 34.97
C LYS A 161 -15.10 38.26 33.57
N ARG A 162 -14.00 37.53 33.45
CA ARG A 162 -13.58 36.79 32.25
C ARG A 162 -14.81 36.32 31.46
N LEU A 163 -14.83 36.59 30.16
CA LEU A 163 -15.83 36.06 29.24
C LEU A 163 -15.89 34.53 29.41
N LYS A 164 -17.01 34.04 29.92
CA LYS A 164 -17.22 32.60 30.14
C LYS A 164 -17.58 31.93 28.82
N SER A 165 -17.02 30.75 28.58
CA SER A 165 -17.39 29.96 27.39
C SER A 165 -18.85 29.47 27.50
N TYR A 166 -19.46 29.10 26.37
CA TYR A 166 -20.80 28.47 26.38
C TYR A 166 -20.89 27.27 27.33
N ARG A 167 -19.81 26.47 27.44
CA ARG A 167 -19.71 25.33 28.35
C ARG A 167 -19.68 25.75 29.83
N GLU A 168 -19.00 26.86 30.14
CA GLU A 168 -18.96 27.43 31.49
C GLU A 168 -20.31 28.05 31.91
N LEU A 169 -21.03 28.69 30.99
CA LEU A 169 -22.37 29.22 31.25
C LEU A 169 -23.38 28.08 31.50
N ALA A 170 -23.34 27.03 30.67
CA ALA A 170 -24.22 25.87 30.80
C ALA A 170 -23.98 25.05 32.08
N SER A 171 -22.76 25.04 32.61
CA SER A 171 -22.43 24.31 33.85
C SER A 171 -22.79 25.07 35.13
N VAL A 172 -22.90 26.39 35.08
CA VAL A 172 -23.37 27.23 36.20
C VAL A 172 -24.89 27.20 36.32
N GLN A 173 -25.61 27.14 35.19
CA GLN A 173 -27.08 27.02 35.17
C GLN A 173 -27.58 25.61 35.52
N LYS A 174 -26.71 24.59 35.51
CA LYS A 174 -27.07 23.23 35.93
C LYS A 174 -27.05 23.15 37.45
N GLU A 175 -28.20 22.90 38.07
CA GLU A 175 -28.25 22.50 39.48
C GLU A 175 -27.34 21.29 39.68
N LYS A 176 -26.30 21.43 40.52
CA LYS A 176 -25.45 20.31 40.92
C LYS A 176 -26.33 19.34 41.70
N LYS A 177 -26.79 18.28 41.03
CA LYS A 177 -27.50 17.17 41.66
C LYS A 177 -26.56 16.54 42.69
N GLY A 178 -26.80 16.80 43.98
CA GLY A 178 -26.04 16.21 45.08
C GLY A 178 -26.02 14.68 44.98
N ARG A 179 -24.93 14.06 45.43
CA ARG A 179 -24.76 12.60 45.39
C ARG A 179 -25.92 11.92 46.12
N ALA A 180 -26.62 11.01 45.44
CA ALA A 180 -27.65 10.20 46.06
C ALA A 180 -27.02 9.15 47.00
N CYS A 181 -27.72 8.82 48.09
CA CYS A 181 -27.31 7.73 48.96
C CYS A 181 -27.26 6.41 48.17
N VAL A 182 -26.18 5.64 48.33
CA VAL A 182 -26.01 4.36 47.61
C VAL A 182 -27.06 3.33 48.05
N ILE A 183 -27.58 3.43 49.28
CA ILE A 183 -28.57 2.49 49.82
C ILE A 183 -29.98 2.84 49.35
N CYS A 184 -30.50 4.02 49.73
CA CYS A 184 -31.91 4.36 49.47
C CYS A 184 -32.15 5.24 48.23
N LYS A 185 -31.08 5.63 47.52
CA LYS A 185 -31.10 6.50 46.33
C LYS A 185 -31.74 7.90 46.54
N ARG A 186 -32.11 8.27 47.77
CA ARG A 186 -32.54 9.63 48.13
C ARG A 186 -31.34 10.55 48.36
N ARG A 187 -31.52 11.85 48.17
CA ARG A 187 -30.48 12.88 48.36
C ARG A 187 -30.54 13.48 49.77
N GLY A 188 -29.46 14.14 50.19
CA GLY A 188 -29.37 14.83 51.48
C GLY A 188 -28.62 14.07 52.58
N HIS A 189 -28.19 12.83 52.34
CA HIS A 189 -27.43 12.02 53.30
C HIS A 189 -26.50 11.01 52.58
N ASN A 190 -25.57 10.40 53.32
CA ASN A 190 -24.63 9.39 52.78
C ASN A 190 -24.94 7.99 53.35
N LYS A 191 -24.17 6.97 52.95
CA LYS A 191 -24.35 5.58 53.42
C LYS A 191 -24.34 5.46 54.95
N ARG A 192 -23.50 6.24 55.65
CA ARG A 192 -23.30 6.17 57.10
C ARG A 192 -24.40 6.87 57.89
N SER A 193 -25.14 7.78 57.27
CA SER A 193 -26.24 8.54 57.89
C SER A 193 -27.61 8.19 57.30
N CYS A 194 -27.74 7.03 56.65
CA CYS A 194 -28.96 6.63 55.98
C CYS A 194 -30.07 6.26 57.00
N PRO A 195 -31.24 6.93 56.98
CA PRO A 195 -32.32 6.63 57.90
C PRO A 195 -32.82 5.19 57.72
N THR A 196 -32.83 4.68 56.49
CA THR A 196 -33.24 3.30 56.18
C THR A 196 -32.36 2.22 56.82
N THR A 197 -31.15 2.56 57.27
CA THR A 197 -30.29 1.67 58.07
C THR A 197 -30.38 1.94 59.58
N ARG A 198 -30.93 3.09 59.98
CA ARG A 198 -31.19 3.47 61.39
C ARG A 198 -32.57 3.03 61.85
N ASP A 199 -33.57 3.03 60.96
CA ASP A 199 -34.92 2.56 61.24
C ASP A 199 -34.96 1.03 61.48
N VAL A 200 -33.92 0.30 61.08
CA VAL A 200 -33.72 -1.12 61.42
C VAL A 200 -33.19 -1.30 62.86
N ALA A 201 -32.61 -0.25 63.46
CA ALA A 201 -32.11 -0.28 64.84
C ALA A 201 -33.20 -0.01 65.90
N ASP A 202 -34.35 0.60 65.52
CA ASP A 202 -35.50 0.79 66.42
C ASP A 202 -36.61 -0.26 66.26
N VAL A 203 -36.58 -1.09 65.21
CA VAL A 203 -37.47 -2.27 65.12
C VAL A 203 -36.91 -3.45 65.93
N ASN A 204 -35.59 -3.53 66.12
CA ASN A 204 -34.94 -4.66 66.80
C ASN A 204 -34.85 -4.51 68.35
N GLN A 205 -35.46 -3.46 68.91
CA GLN A 205 -35.67 -3.32 70.36
C GLN A 205 -37.12 -3.61 70.79
N ASN A 206 -38.05 -3.75 69.83
CA ASN A 206 -39.45 -4.13 70.12
C ASN A 206 -39.70 -5.63 69.90
N THR A 207 -38.95 -6.31 69.02
CA THR A 207 -39.03 -7.77 68.82
C THR A 207 -38.42 -8.60 69.96
N THR A 208 -37.66 -7.98 70.86
CA THR A 208 -37.08 -8.65 72.05
C THR A 208 -37.86 -8.40 73.34
N LYS A 209 -38.90 -7.54 73.33
CA LYS A 209 -39.78 -7.31 74.49
C LYS A 209 -41.12 -8.06 74.40
N GLU A 210 -41.67 -8.28 73.20
CA GLU A 210 -42.94 -9.02 73.06
C GLU A 210 -42.81 -10.55 73.21
N HIS A 211 -41.60 -11.10 73.14
CA HIS A 211 -41.36 -12.55 73.31
C HIS A 211 -41.09 -12.97 74.77
N LEU A 212 -41.01 -12.03 75.72
CA LEU A 212 -40.89 -12.32 77.17
C LEU A 212 -42.21 -12.13 77.93
N GLU A 213 -43.20 -11.45 77.36
CA GLU A 213 -44.53 -11.23 77.96
C GLU A 213 -45.60 -12.24 77.48
N THR A 214 -45.28 -13.10 76.51
CA THR A 214 -46.19 -14.16 76.01
C THR A 214 -45.84 -15.57 76.50
N SER A 215 -44.93 -15.72 77.47
CA SER A 215 -44.58 -17.01 78.09
C SER A 215 -44.82 -17.06 79.61
N GLN A 216 -45.57 -16.10 80.16
CA GLN A 216 -46.03 -16.12 81.56
C GLN A 216 -47.56 -16.06 81.71
N ILE A 217 -48.30 -16.20 80.62
CA ILE A 217 -49.76 -16.46 80.65
C ILE A 217 -50.08 -17.54 79.63
N LEU A 218 -49.65 -18.77 79.95
CA LEU A 218 -50.32 -20.07 79.73
C LEU A 218 -49.40 -21.19 80.23
#